data_AF-A0A392PF33-F1
#
_entry.id   AF-A0A392PF33-F1
#
_cell.length_a   1.000
_cell.length_b   1.000
_cell.length_c   1.000
_cell.angle_alpha   90.00
_cell.angle_beta   90.00
_cell.angle_gamma   90.00
#
_symmetry.space_group_name_H-M   'P 1'
#
loop_
_entity.id
_entity.type
_entity.pdbx_description
1 polymer ?
#
loop_
_entity_poly.entity_id
_entity_poly.type
_entity_poly.pdbx_seq_one_letter_code
_entity_poly.pdbx_strand_id
1 'polypeptide(L)'
;VVLVPFSHHDDDEVRLNRDLRIAFVASSSCAQSSQWRLGEKDATSGRRLITTGADDRTIGAPGNFFRIVQTQTIGVYNIQWCPTEVCSTCKFECGTVGVIRENGKILLALDGGALPIVFQKE
;
A
#
# COMPACT_ATOMS: atom_id res chain seq x y z
N VAL A 1 1.08 -11.94 3.55
CA VAL A 1 0.85 -11.17 2.30
C VAL A 1 1.95 -11.54 1.31
N VAL A 2 1.71 -11.38 0.02
CA VAL A 2 2.76 -11.46 -1.01
C VAL A 2 3.08 -10.05 -1.49
N LEU A 3 4.38 -9.79 -1.67
CA LEU A 3 4.93 -8.54 -2.16
C LEU A 3 5.48 -8.78 -3.57
N VAL A 4 5.06 -7.96 -4.52
CA VAL A 4 5.48 -8.08 -5.93
C VAL A 4 6.19 -6.79 -6.34
N PRO A 5 7.52 -6.79 -6.54
CA PRO A 5 8.27 -5.60 -6.94
C PRO A 5 7.76 -4.98 -8.25
N PHE A 6 7.84 -3.65 -8.35
CA PHE A 6 7.77 -2.95 -9.63
C PHE A 6 9.16 -3.06 -10.29
N SER A 7 9.37 -4.09 -11.09
CA SER A 7 10.62 -4.28 -11.81
C SER A 7 10.39 -4.20 -13.33
N HIS A 8 11.36 -3.63 -14.03
CA HIS A 8 11.52 -3.74 -15.48
C HIS A 8 12.48 -4.89 -15.86
N HIS A 9 12.95 -5.64 -14.86
CA HIS A 9 13.93 -6.72 -14.97
C HIS A 9 13.48 -7.89 -14.08
N ASP A 10 13.84 -9.13 -14.41
CA ASP A 10 13.42 -10.35 -13.70
C ASP A 10 14.14 -10.54 -12.34
N ASP A 11 14.18 -9.50 -11.50
CA ASP A 11 14.65 -9.57 -10.12
C ASP A 11 13.45 -9.54 -9.16
N ASP A 12 13.27 -10.64 -8.43
CA ASP A 12 12.19 -10.85 -7.47
C ASP A 12 12.50 -10.24 -6.08
N GLU A 13 13.63 -9.53 -5.91
CA GLU A 13 14.01 -8.93 -4.64
C GLU A 13 13.14 -7.71 -4.26
N VAL A 14 12.53 -7.77 -3.08
CA VAL A 14 11.83 -6.62 -2.48
C VAL A 14 12.85 -5.66 -1.88
N ARG A 15 12.87 -4.42 -2.37
CA ARG A 15 13.81 -3.38 -1.94
C ARG A 15 13.10 -2.17 -1.31
N LEU A 16 13.81 -1.48 -0.42
CA LEU A 16 13.32 -0.26 0.21
C LEU A 16 13.13 0.86 -0.80
N ASN A 17 12.11 1.71 -0.58
CA ASN A 17 11.77 2.87 -1.40
C ASN A 17 11.54 2.55 -2.89
N ARG A 18 11.22 1.29 -3.22
CA ARG A 18 10.79 0.87 -4.56
C ARG A 18 9.29 0.63 -4.58
N ASP A 19 8.67 0.93 -5.72
CA ASP A 19 7.26 0.66 -5.93
C ASP A 19 7.04 -0.86 -5.91
N LEU A 20 5.96 -1.32 -5.28
CA LEU A 20 5.56 -2.73 -5.24
C LEU A 20 4.06 -2.86 -5.05
N ARG A 21 3.52 -4.02 -5.40
CA ARG A 21 2.14 -4.41 -5.09
C ARG A 21 2.11 -5.31 -3.88
N ILE A 22 1.04 -5.19 -3.09
CA ILE A 22 0.78 -6.01 -1.90
C ILE A 22 -0.52 -6.75 -2.13
N ALA A 23 -0.55 -8.07 -1.91
CA ALA A 23 -1.77 -8.87 -2.01
C ALA A 23 -1.92 -9.84 -0.84
N PHE A 24 -3.17 -10.09 -0.44
CA PHE A 24 -3.46 -11.20 0.46
C PHE A 24 -3.47 -12.53 -0.30
N VAL A 25 -2.81 -13.54 0.27
CA VAL A 25 -2.89 -14.94 -0.18
C VAL A 25 -4.03 -15.60 0.58
N ALA A 26 -5.27 -15.32 0.16
CA ALA A 26 -6.46 -15.87 0.78
C ALA A 26 -7.60 -15.93 -0.24
N SER A 27 -8.41 -16.98 -0.18
CA SER A 27 -9.67 -17.04 -0.90
C SER A 27 -10.68 -16.11 -0.24
N SER A 28 -11.33 -15.27 -1.04
CA SER A 28 -12.45 -14.43 -0.61
C SER A 28 -13.72 -14.81 -1.38
N SER A 29 -14.88 -14.62 -0.76
CA SER A 29 -16.17 -14.70 -1.47
C SER A 29 -16.41 -13.49 -2.38
N CYS A 30 -15.63 -12.42 -2.22
CA CYS A 30 -15.67 -11.26 -3.11
C CYS A 30 -14.96 -11.58 -4.43
N ALA A 31 -15.58 -11.29 -5.56
CA ALA A 31 -15.00 -11.48 -6.89
C ALA A 31 -13.86 -10.49 -7.24
N GLN A 32 -13.56 -9.55 -6.35
CA GLN A 32 -12.55 -8.51 -6.55
C GLN A 32 -11.14 -9.03 -6.22
N SER A 33 -10.13 -8.44 -6.87
CA SER A 33 -8.71 -8.71 -6.57
C SER A 33 -8.39 -8.49 -5.09
N SER A 34 -7.53 -9.33 -4.52
CA SER A 34 -7.00 -9.19 -3.15
C SER A 34 -5.81 -8.21 -3.06
N GLN A 35 -5.42 -7.60 -4.18
CA GLN A 35 -4.39 -6.56 -4.21
C GLN A 35 -4.84 -5.33 -3.44
N TRP A 36 -3.94 -4.79 -2.64
CA TRP A 36 -4.15 -3.53 -1.95
C TRP A 36 -4.23 -2.40 -2.95
N ARG A 37 -5.07 -1.42 -2.64
CA ARG A 37 -5.17 -0.17 -3.38
C ARG A 37 -5.47 1.00 -2.45
N LEU A 38 -4.98 2.18 -2.79
CA LEU A 38 -5.49 3.41 -2.20
C LEU A 38 -6.93 3.64 -2.69
N GLY A 39 -7.87 3.63 -1.75
CA GLY A 39 -9.26 3.97 -2.00
C GLY A 39 -9.50 5.48 -1.99
N GLU A 40 -10.75 5.85 -2.26
CA GLU A 40 -11.20 7.23 -2.14
C GLU A 40 -11.17 7.71 -0.68
N LYS A 41 -11.23 9.03 -0.51
CA LYS A 41 -11.31 9.65 0.81
C LYS A 41 -12.64 9.26 1.46
N ASP A 42 -12.56 8.61 2.60
CA ASP A 42 -13.74 8.23 3.36
C ASP A 42 -14.44 9.47 3.92
N ALA A 43 -15.76 9.54 3.76
CA ALA A 43 -16.55 10.71 4.09
C ALA A 43 -16.68 10.93 5.61
N THR A 44 -16.63 9.85 6.40
CA THR A 44 -16.77 9.89 7.86
C THR A 44 -15.48 10.37 8.53
N SER A 45 -14.37 9.73 8.18
CA SER A 45 -13.06 9.99 8.77
C SER A 45 -12.28 11.10 8.07
N GLY A 46 -12.63 11.41 6.81
CA GLY A 46 -11.84 12.29 5.98
C GLY A 46 -10.46 11.74 5.65
N ARG A 47 -10.22 10.41 5.76
CA ARG A 47 -8.93 9.78 5.49
C ARG A 47 -9.01 8.90 4.26
N ARG A 48 -7.89 8.74 3.55
CA ARG A 48 -7.81 7.87 2.38
C ARG A 48 -7.57 6.42 2.83
N LEU A 49 -8.57 5.56 2.67
CA LEU A 49 -8.52 4.18 3.15
C LEU A 49 -7.67 3.29 2.23
N ILE A 50 -7.01 2.29 2.80
CA ILE A 50 -6.42 1.20 2.03
C ILE A 50 -7.47 0.10 1.89
N THR A 51 -7.83 -0.22 0.66
CA THR A 51 -8.85 -1.21 0.32
C THR A 51 -8.26 -2.31 -0.56
N THR A 52 -9.06 -3.31 -0.93
CA THR A 52 -8.67 -4.30 -1.95
C THR A 52 -9.32 -4.00 -3.29
N GLY A 53 -8.68 -4.42 -4.38
CA GLY A 53 -9.21 -4.32 -5.74
C GLY A 53 -8.15 -3.90 -6.74
N ALA A 54 -8.51 -3.95 -8.03
CA ALA A 54 -7.70 -3.34 -9.08
C ALA A 54 -7.96 -1.82 -9.15
N ASP A 55 -6.92 -1.05 -9.41
CA ASP A 55 -7.03 0.35 -9.81
C ASP A 55 -7.32 0.39 -11.32
N ASP A 56 -8.45 0.98 -11.69
CA ASP A 56 -8.96 1.10 -13.05
C ASP A 56 -8.52 2.39 -13.75
N ARG A 57 -7.69 3.21 -13.08
CA ARG A 57 -7.11 4.43 -13.64
C ARG A 57 -6.18 4.10 -14.81
N THR A 58 -6.36 4.79 -15.92
CA THR A 58 -5.82 4.45 -17.25
C THR A 58 -4.30 4.45 -17.35
N ILE A 59 -3.58 5.37 -16.68
CA ILE A 59 -2.12 5.47 -16.79
C ILE A 59 -1.46 4.86 -15.55
N GLY A 60 -0.86 3.69 -15.71
CA GLY A 60 0.00 3.04 -14.73
C GLY A 60 -0.70 2.44 -13.50
N ALA A 61 -2.00 2.70 -13.31
CA ALA A 61 -2.77 2.22 -12.15
C ALA A 61 -2.05 2.44 -10.80
N PRO A 62 -1.60 3.67 -10.49
CA PRO A 62 -0.71 3.98 -9.37
C PRO A 62 -1.34 3.66 -8.01
N GLY A 63 -2.66 3.56 -7.92
CA GLY A 63 -3.39 3.24 -6.70
C GLY A 63 -3.00 1.91 -6.09
N ASN A 64 -2.55 0.93 -6.89
CA ASN A 64 -2.10 -0.37 -6.40
C ASN A 64 -0.64 -0.42 -5.92
N PHE A 65 0.13 0.66 -6.10
CA PHE A 65 1.57 0.66 -5.82
C PHE A 65 1.91 1.36 -4.51
N PHE A 66 2.67 0.64 -3.68
CA PHE A 66 3.13 1.04 -2.36
C PHE A 66 4.64 0.96 -2.28
N ARG A 67 5.20 1.46 -1.18
CA ARG A 67 6.63 1.42 -0.87
C ARG A 67 6.84 0.94 0.55
N ILE A 68 7.89 0.16 0.75
CA ILE A 68 8.40 -0.14 2.10
C ILE A 68 9.51 0.86 2.40
N VAL A 69 9.37 1.58 3.50
CA VAL A 69 10.34 2.60 3.93
C VAL A 69 10.90 2.23 5.29
N GLN A 70 12.18 2.52 5.51
CA GLN A 70 12.83 2.28 6.79
C GLN A 70 12.29 3.23 7.88
N THR A 71 12.27 2.75 9.11
CA THR A 71 12.11 3.62 10.29
C THR A 71 13.48 3.92 10.90
N GLN A 72 13.50 4.68 12.01
CA GLN A 72 14.73 4.87 12.80
C GLN A 72 15.16 3.59 13.52
N THR A 73 14.25 2.62 13.68
CA THR A 73 14.51 1.35 14.35
C THR A 73 14.84 0.28 13.30
N ILE A 74 16.02 -0.34 13.43
CA ILE A 74 16.48 -1.40 12.52
C ILE A 74 15.50 -2.58 12.54
N GLY A 75 15.14 -3.09 11.35
CA GLY A 75 14.21 -4.20 11.19
C GLY A 75 12.73 -3.82 11.31
N VAL A 76 12.43 -2.55 11.59
CA VAL A 76 11.07 -2.00 11.63
C VAL A 76 10.87 -1.06 10.45
N TYR A 77 9.76 -1.24 9.75
CA TYR A 77 9.44 -0.55 8.50
C TYR A 77 8.08 0.14 8.60
N ASN A 78 7.85 1.10 7.72
CA ASN A 78 6.51 1.60 7.43
C ASN A 78 6.14 1.25 5.98
N ILE A 79 4.85 1.19 5.70
CA ILE A 79 4.34 1.15 4.32
C ILE A 79 3.92 2.57 3.95
N GLN A 80 4.29 3.03 2.76
CA GLN A 80 3.92 4.32 2.21
C GLN A 80 3.18 4.12 0.89
N TRP A 81 2.21 4.99 0.60
CA TRP A 81 1.69 5.16 -0.74
C TRP A 81 2.31 6.43 -1.34
N CYS A 82 3.22 6.25 -2.29
CA CYS A 82 3.91 7.31 -3.01
C CYS A 82 4.56 6.73 -4.28
N PRO A 83 3.78 6.36 -5.30
CA PRO A 83 4.27 5.64 -6.46
C PRO A 83 5.04 6.58 -7.40
N THR A 84 6.37 6.61 -7.30
CA THR A 84 7.19 7.51 -8.13
C THR A 84 7.91 6.82 -9.28
N GLU A 85 7.94 5.49 -9.33
CA GLU A 85 8.52 4.74 -10.45
C GLU A 85 7.47 4.46 -11.52
N VAL A 86 6.24 4.13 -11.10
CA VAL A 86 5.09 3.89 -12.00
C VAL A 86 4.74 5.15 -12.81
N CYS A 87 4.90 6.33 -12.21
CA CYS A 87 4.75 7.60 -12.89
C CYS A 87 5.72 8.64 -12.31
N SER A 88 6.88 8.79 -12.95
CA SER A 88 7.94 9.71 -12.50
C SER A 88 7.60 11.20 -12.63
N THR A 89 6.63 11.55 -13.48
CA THR A 89 6.19 12.93 -13.70
C THR A 89 4.96 13.30 -12.86
N CYS A 90 4.29 12.32 -12.26
CA CYS A 90 3.10 12.54 -11.45
C CYS A 90 3.47 13.16 -10.10
N LYS A 91 2.66 14.11 -9.63
CA LYS A 91 2.76 14.68 -8.28
C LYS A 91 1.63 14.17 -7.42
N PHE A 92 1.91 13.11 -6.66
CA PHE A 92 0.94 12.52 -5.75
C PHE A 92 1.00 13.18 -4.37
N GLU A 93 -0.15 13.30 -3.71
CA GLU A 93 -0.21 13.59 -2.28
C GLU A 93 0.20 12.34 -1.51
N CYS A 94 1.50 12.17 -1.27
CA CYS A 94 2.02 10.96 -0.63
C CYS A 94 1.59 10.84 0.84
N GLY A 95 1.50 9.60 1.34
CA GLY A 95 1.10 9.35 2.72
C GLY A 95 1.65 8.04 3.26
N THR A 96 1.93 8.00 4.56
CA THR A 96 2.34 6.78 5.26
C THR A 96 1.11 6.05 5.78
N VAL A 97 1.07 4.74 5.60
CA VAL A 97 -0.01 3.88 6.08
C VAL A 97 0.01 3.87 7.60
N GLY A 98 -1.14 4.21 8.17
CA GLY A 98 -1.45 4.14 9.58
C GLY A 98 -2.72 3.36 9.82
N VAL A 99 -3.31 3.59 10.99
CA VAL A 99 -4.58 2.97 11.38
C VAL A 99 -5.64 4.01 11.70
N ILE A 100 -6.91 3.63 11.50
CA ILE A 100 -8.08 4.27 12.07
C ILE A 100 -8.90 3.22 12.80
N ARG A 101 -9.52 3.61 13.93
CA ARG A 101 -10.45 2.76 14.68
C ARG A 101 -11.86 3.25 14.42
N GLU A 102 -12.67 2.43 13.77
CA GLU A 102 -14.05 2.76 13.42
C GLU A 102 -14.94 1.53 13.62
N ASN A 103 -16.07 1.71 14.31
CA ASN A 103 -17.05 0.64 14.54
C ASN A 103 -16.43 -0.66 15.12
N GLY A 104 -15.47 -0.51 16.04
CA GLY A 104 -14.73 -1.63 16.63
C GLY A 104 -13.73 -2.33 15.71
N LYS A 105 -13.54 -1.85 14.48
CA LYS A 105 -12.57 -2.37 13.51
C LYS A 105 -11.35 -1.47 13.43
N ILE A 106 -10.21 -2.08 13.06
CA ILE A 106 -8.99 -1.36 12.72
C ILE A 106 -8.86 -1.39 11.21
N LEU A 107 -8.96 -0.22 10.58
CA LEU A 107 -8.78 -0.06 9.15
C LEU A 107 -7.43 0.59 8.87
N LEU A 108 -6.82 0.23 7.74
CA LEU A 108 -5.61 0.88 7.25
C LEU A 108 -5.98 2.14 6.47
N ALA A 109 -5.26 3.23 6.73
CA ALA A 109 -5.54 4.52 6.10
C ALA A 109 -4.28 5.39 6.04
N LEU A 110 -4.20 6.26 5.03
CA LEU A 110 -3.22 7.34 4.97
C LEU A 110 -3.63 8.50 5.88
N ASP A 111 -2.84 9.57 5.92
CA ASP A 111 -3.19 10.85 6.56
C ASP A 111 -3.35 10.75 8.08
N GLY A 112 -2.42 10.07 8.75
CA GLY A 112 -2.37 9.97 10.21
C GLY A 112 -1.02 9.44 10.69
N GLY A 113 -0.97 8.99 11.94
CA GLY A 113 0.23 8.37 12.50
C GLY A 113 0.61 7.08 11.77
N ALA A 114 1.88 6.95 11.40
CA ALA A 114 2.41 5.75 10.76
C ALA A 114 2.23 4.52 11.65
N LEU A 115 1.94 3.37 11.04
CA LEU A 115 1.95 2.07 11.71
C LEU A 115 3.28 1.37 11.44
N PRO A 116 4.18 1.27 12.43
CA PRO A 116 5.41 0.50 12.29
C PRO A 116 5.10 -0.99 12.20
N ILE A 117 5.75 -1.68 11.27
CA ILE A 117 5.56 -3.11 11.02
C ILE A 117 6.90 -3.84 10.94
N VAL A 118 6.83 -5.15 11.17
CA VAL A 118 7.90 -6.11 10.91
C VAL A 118 7.39 -7.15 9.92
N PHE A 119 8.27 -7.70 9.10
CA PHE A 119 7.92 -8.80 8.20
C PHE A 119 8.38 -10.12 8.82
N GLN A 120 7.44 -11.02 9.03
CA GLN A 120 7.70 -12.39 9.45
C GLN A 120 7.33 -13.31 8.29
N LYS A 121 8.25 -14.21 7.92
CA LYS A 121 7.97 -15.24 6.93
C LYS A 121 6.97 -16.25 7.53
N GLU A 122 5.93 -16.55 6.76
CA GLU A 122 4.95 -17.59 7.06
C GLU A 122 5.55 -19.00 6.90
#